data_AF-A0A644X5S2-F1
#
_entry.id   AF-A0A644X5S2-F1
#
_cell.length_a   1.000
_cell.length_b   1.000
_cell.length_c   1.000
_cell.angle_alpha   90.00
_cell.angle_beta   90.00
_cell.angle_gamma   90.00
#
_symmetry.space_group_name_H-M   'P 1'
#
loop_
_entity.id
_entity.type
_entity.pdbx_description
1 polymer ?
#
loop_
_entity_poly.entity_id
_entity_poly.type
_entity_poly.pdbx_seq_one_letter_code
_entity_poly.pdbx_strand_id
1 'polypeptide(L)'
;MEKTMLTLKHGVVLIAQSGQPGFSLNGQTKFAKDGRQTTILRAISERPQPLGSLAALLHAHESPPDGANEIPLAIAEFILDFGEFLEA
;
A
#
# COMPACT_ATOMS: atom_id res chain seq x y z
N MET A 1 8.68 -14.27 -13.54
CA MET A 1 8.78 -12.93 -12.94
C MET A 1 8.96 -13.13 -11.45
N GLU A 2 10.07 -12.65 -10.88
CA GLU A 2 10.24 -12.62 -9.43
C GLU A 2 9.01 -11.95 -8.81
N LYS A 3 8.38 -12.64 -7.85
CA LYS A 3 7.26 -12.07 -7.11
C LYS A 3 7.87 -11.14 -6.06
N THR A 4 8.23 -9.91 -6.45
CA THR A 4 8.64 -8.90 -5.47
C THR A 4 7.51 -8.77 -4.45
N MET A 5 7.82 -9.08 -3.19
CA MET A 5 6.87 -9.08 -2.09
C MET A 5 7.07 -7.80 -1.30
N LEU A 6 6.05 -6.95 -1.22
CA LEU A 6 6.06 -5.84 -0.28
C LEU A 6 5.74 -6.37 1.12
N THR A 7 6.66 -6.10 2.03
CA THR A 7 6.59 -6.48 3.44
C THR A 7 6.75 -5.23 4.30
N LEU A 8 6.17 -5.23 5.50
CA LEU A 8 6.40 -4.17 6.48
C LEU A 8 7.71 -4.41 7.20
N LYS A 9 8.52 -3.35 7.36
CA LYS A 9 9.71 -3.43 8.23
C LYS A 9 9.30 -3.83 9.65
N HIS A 10 10.21 -4.46 10.36
CA HIS A 10 10.01 -4.81 11.76
C HIS A 10 9.68 -3.57 12.61
N GLY A 11 8.64 -3.67 13.44
CA GLY A 11 8.19 -2.59 14.32
C GLY A 11 7.21 -1.58 13.69
N VAL A 12 6.90 -1.72 12.39
CA VAL A 12 5.83 -0.95 11.77
C VAL A 12 4.49 -1.40 12.32
N VAL A 13 3.66 -0.44 12.73
CA VAL A 13 2.30 -0.70 13.22
C VAL A 13 1.26 0.02 12.38
N LEU A 14 0.14 -0.66 12.11
CA LEU A 14 -1.05 -0.02 11.53
C LEU A 14 -1.71 0.84 12.60
N ILE A 15 -1.92 2.12 12.27
CA ILE A 15 -2.64 3.06 13.11
C ILE A 15 -3.84 3.65 12.35
N ALA A 16 -4.76 4.25 13.08
CA ALA A 16 -5.86 5.02 12.49
C ALA A 16 -6.05 6.32 13.27
N GLN A 17 -6.17 7.44 12.56
CA GLN A 17 -6.53 8.73 13.14
C GLN A 17 -7.72 9.28 12.38
N SER A 18 -8.81 9.61 13.11
CA SER A 18 -10.04 10.15 12.50
C SER A 18 -10.59 9.29 11.34
N GLY A 19 -10.44 7.96 11.43
CA GLY A 19 -10.88 7.01 10.40
C GLY A 19 -9.92 6.81 9.22
N GLN A 20 -8.83 7.59 9.15
CA GLN A 20 -7.81 7.48 8.11
C GLN A 20 -6.68 6.53 8.58
N PRO A 21 -6.43 5.43 7.86
CA PRO A 21 -5.36 4.49 8.22
C PRO A 21 -3.99 5.03 7.84
N GLY A 22 -2.98 4.59 8.58
CA GLY A 22 -1.58 4.95 8.37
C GLY A 22 -0.62 3.95 9.00
N PHE A 23 0.67 4.14 8.75
CA PHE A 23 1.72 3.41 9.44
C PHE A 23 2.49 4.31 10.40
N SER A 24 2.93 3.70 11.50
CA SER A 24 3.89 4.30 12.40
C SER A 24 5.11 3.40 12.59
N LEU A 25 6.29 4.01 12.61
CA LEU A 25 7.57 3.36 12.90
C LEU A 25 8.45 4.35 13.64
N ASN A 26 8.94 4.00 14.82
CA ASN A 26 9.85 4.83 15.62
C ASN A 26 9.37 6.29 15.81
N GLY A 27 8.06 6.49 16.01
CA GLY A 27 7.44 7.82 16.19
C GLY A 27 7.22 8.60 14.89
N GLN A 28 7.71 8.11 13.75
CA GLN A 28 7.32 8.64 12.45
C GLN A 28 6.00 8.04 12.03
N THR A 29 5.11 8.87 11.49
CA THR A 29 3.77 8.47 11.10
C THR A 29 3.44 8.98 9.72
N LYS A 30 2.85 8.13 8.88
CA LYS A 30 2.34 8.52 7.56
C LYS A 30 0.96 7.92 7.33
N PHE A 31 0.02 8.75 6.92
CA PHE A 31 -1.37 8.36 6.63
C PHE A 31 -1.60 8.21 5.13
N ALA A 32 -2.48 7.30 4.74
CA ALA A 32 -2.89 7.14 3.34
C ALA A 32 -3.58 8.39 2.83
N LYS A 33 -3.18 8.89 1.66
CA LYS A 33 -3.74 10.12 1.06
C LYS A 33 -5.10 9.90 0.39
N ASP A 34 -5.38 8.67 -0.05
CA ASP A 34 -6.56 8.31 -0.82
C ASP A 34 -7.03 6.87 -0.55
N GLY A 35 -8.10 6.47 -1.24
CA GLY A 35 -8.67 5.13 -1.14
C GLY A 35 -7.76 4.02 -1.65
N ARG A 36 -6.94 4.27 -2.69
CA ARG A 36 -6.01 3.27 -3.24
C ARG A 36 -4.90 2.98 -2.22
N GLN A 37 -4.29 4.01 -1.64
CA GLN A 37 -3.29 3.85 -0.59
C GLN A 37 -3.88 3.19 0.66
N THR A 38 -5.09 3.56 1.06
CA THR A 38 -5.80 2.92 2.19
C THR A 38 -5.96 1.42 1.97
N THR A 39 -6.37 1.05 0.76
CA THR A 39 -6.58 -0.32 0.34
C THR A 39 -5.28 -1.12 0.33
N ILE A 40 -4.20 -0.54 -0.20
CA ILE A 40 -2.86 -1.17 -0.13
C ILE A 40 -2.42 -1.33 1.32
N LEU A 41 -2.43 -0.27 2.14
CA LEU A 41 -2.00 -0.29 3.55
C LEU A 41 -2.62 -1.44 4.33
N ARG A 42 -3.94 -1.61 4.19
CA ARG A 42 -4.66 -2.70 4.86
C ARG A 42 -4.17 -4.06 4.38
N ALA A 43 -4.06 -4.27 3.07
CA ALA A 43 -3.62 -5.54 2.49
C ALA A 43 -2.23 -5.96 2.96
N ILE A 44 -1.25 -5.05 3.01
CA ILE A 44 0.12 -5.37 3.50
C ILE A 44 0.21 -5.45 5.03
N SER A 45 -0.68 -4.79 5.77
CA SER A 45 -0.75 -4.92 7.24
C SER A 45 -1.24 -6.28 7.71
N GLU A 46 -2.04 -6.96 6.90
CA GLU A 46 -2.53 -8.32 7.20
C GLU A 46 -1.48 -9.38 6.91
N ARG A 47 -0.73 -9.23 5.81
CA ARG A 47 0.34 -10.14 5.39
C ARG A 47 1.20 -9.51 4.30
N PRO A 48 2.43 -10.01 4.07
CA PRO A 48 3.21 -9.63 2.89
C PRO A 48 2.43 -9.84 1.59
N GLN A 49 2.51 -8.90 0.65
CA GLN A 49 1.75 -8.93 -0.61
C GLN A 49 2.68 -8.88 -1.82
N PRO A 50 2.49 -9.74 -2.84
CA PRO A 50 3.17 -9.55 -4.11
C PRO A 50 2.54 -8.37 -4.87
N LEU A 51 3.36 -7.63 -5.63
CA LEU A 51 2.88 -6.48 -6.42
C LEU A 51 1.68 -6.83 -7.33
N GLY A 52 1.69 -8.03 -7.92
CA GLY A 52 0.58 -8.49 -8.77
C GLY A 52 -0.75 -8.69 -8.02
N SER A 53 -0.71 -9.10 -6.74
CA SER A 53 -1.92 -9.19 -5.92
C SER A 53 -2.45 -7.82 -5.54
N LEU A 54 -1.57 -6.85 -5.26
CA LEU A 54 -1.98 -5.47 -5.03
C LEU A 54 -2.63 -4.86 -6.27
N ALA A 55 -2.07 -5.11 -7.46
CA ALA A 55 -2.68 -4.66 -8.71
C ALA A 55 -4.06 -5.26 -8.93
N ALA A 56 -4.22 -6.58 -8.75
CA ALA A 56 -5.51 -7.25 -8.86
C ALA A 56 -6.54 -6.72 -7.84
N LEU A 57 -6.07 -6.41 -6.63
CA LEU A 57 -6.90 -5.90 -5.55
C LEU A 57 -7.41 -4.48 -5.83
N LEU A 58 -6.55 -3.61 -6.38
CA LEU A 58 -6.99 -2.27 -6.82
C LEU A 58 -7.94 -2.35 -8.01
N HIS A 59 -7.67 -3.22 -8.99
CA HIS A 59 -8.57 -3.45 -10.12
C HIS A 59 -9.98 -3.91 -9.69
N ALA A 60 -10.09 -4.71 -8.64
CA ALA A 60 -11.39 -5.19 -8.14
C ALA A 60 -12.22 -4.08 -7.47
N HIS A 61 -11.57 -3.01 -7.00
CA HIS A 61 -12.23 -1.90 -6.31
C HIS A 61 -12.58 -0.73 -7.23
N GLU A 62 -12.09 -0.71 -8.47
CA GLU A 62 -12.36 0.34 -9.44
C GLU A 62 -13.40 -0.10 -10.48
N SER A 63 -14.41 0.76 -10.70
CA SER A 63 -15.16 0.77 -11.97
C SER A 63 -14.16 0.89 -13.13
N PRO A 64 -14.44 0.32 -14.32
CA PRO A 64 -13.42 0.05 -15.33
C PRO A 64 -12.53 1.28 -15.56
N PRO A 65 -11.21 1.16 -15.34
CA PRO A 65 -10.34 2.31 -15.35
C PRO A 65 -10.25 2.88 -16.76
N ASP A 66 -10.39 4.20 -16.88
CA ASP A 66 -10.17 4.94 -18.13
C ASP A 66 -8.70 4.87 -18.62
N GLY A 67 -7.80 4.17 -17.92
CA GLY A 67 -6.42 3.98 -18.33
C GLY A 67 -5.74 2.74 -17.75
N ALA A 68 -5.14 1.92 -18.63
CA ALA A 68 -4.38 0.72 -18.25
C ALA A 68 -3.10 1.00 -17.41
N ASN A 69 -2.68 2.26 -17.30
CA ASN A 69 -1.44 2.67 -16.62
C ASN A 69 -1.65 3.22 -15.21
N GLU A 70 -2.88 3.37 -14.74
CA GLU A 70 -3.14 4.00 -13.43
C GLU A 70 -2.77 3.10 -12.25
N ILE A 71 -2.98 1.78 -12.38
CA ILE A 71 -2.72 0.83 -11.29
C ILE A 71 -1.21 0.67 -11.00
N PRO A 72 -0.34 0.42 -12.00
CA PRO A 72 1.10 0.35 -11.75
C PRO A 72 1.65 1.67 -11.18
N LEU A 73 1.13 2.81 -11.66
CA LEU A 73 1.53 4.12 -11.15
C LEU A 73 1.14 4.30 -9.68
N ALA A 74 -0.10 3.97 -9.31
CA ALA A 74 -0.56 4.08 -7.93
C ALA A 74 0.25 3.21 -6.96
N ILE A 75 0.65 2.00 -7.38
CA ILE A 75 1.52 1.13 -6.58
C ILE A 75 2.93 1.73 -6.45
N ALA A 76 3.48 2.28 -7.53
CA ALA A 76 4.79 2.93 -7.48
C ALA A 76 4.78 4.18 -6.57
N GLU A 77 3.76 5.02 -6.69
CA GLU A 77 3.55 6.18 -5.81
C GLU A 77 3.41 5.76 -4.35
N PHE A 78 2.67 4.68 -4.08
CA PHE A 78 2.57 4.10 -2.74
C PHE A 78 3.95 3.69 -2.19
N ILE A 79 4.76 2.97 -2.99
CA ILE A 79 6.09 2.54 -2.56
C ILE A 79 7.00 3.74 -2.28
N LEU A 80 6.95 4.77 -3.13
CA LEU A 80 7.72 6.00 -2.91
C LEU A 80 7.27 6.74 -1.66
N ASP A 81 5.96 6.78 -1.40
CA ASP A 81 5.42 7.43 -0.23
C ASP A 81 5.75 6.67 1.06
N PHE A 82 5.66 5.34 1.06
CA PHE A 82 5.78 4.51 2.25
C PHE A 82 7.11 3.77 2.35
N GLY A 83 8.09 4.06 1.50
CA GLY A 83 9.37 3.32 1.44
C GLY A 83 10.12 3.21 2.78
N GLU A 84 9.98 4.20 3.66
CA GLU A 84 10.55 4.15 5.01
C GLU A 84 9.96 3.04 5.90
N PHE A 85 8.73 2.60 5.62
CA PHE A 85 7.98 1.57 6.34
C PHE A 85 8.06 0.19 5.64
N LEU A 86 8.56 0.12 4.41
CA LEU A 86 8.49 -1.08 3.56
C LEU A 86 9.86 -1.72 3.35
N GLU A 87 9.85 -3.03 3.11
CA GLU A 87 10.98 -3.81 2.61
C GLU A 87 10.49 -4.73 1.48
N ALA A 88 11.39 -5.04 0.53
CA ALA A 88 11.10 -5.76 -0.71
C ALA A 88 12.13 -6.85 -0.99
#